data_AF-A0A7U3Q4L6-F1
#
_entry.id   AF-A0A7U3Q4L6-F1
#
_cell.length_a   1.000
_cell.length_b   1.000
_cell.length_c   1.000
_cell.angle_alpha   90.00
_cell.angle_beta   90.00
_cell.angle_gamma   90.00
#
_symmetry.space_group_name_H-M   'P 1'
#
loop_
_entity.id
_entity.type
_entity.pdbx_description
1 polymer ?
#
loop_
_entity_poly.entity_id
_entity_poly.type
_entity_poly.pdbx_seq_one_letter_code
_entity_poly.pdbx_strand_id
1 'polypeptide(L)'
;MQTLEQLHNGELKGIVSLRISEGLKDFPREIFELADTLECLDLSGNQLSALPHDFGRLTKLKILFCSDNLFTVLPEVLADIAGLDIVGFKSNRIEFVPPKALNPHIRWLILTNNKLQMLPPAIGNCLRLQKLMLAGNNIIYLPQELQLCRNLALIRVAANELPFLPKWLYSMPSLAWIAFSGNKISKGGVGLLVPQIDLEELEFKDQLGAGASGTIYKAFNKVTNTDVAVKIFKGTVTSDGFPEDEMNAYIEAGSHPGLVRLLGKVDARVENVKGLVMELIQSSFHNLGDPPSFESCTRDVFAAELELSDVQVLKVASTIASLCEHLHERGIIHGDLYAHNILMDADANVLFGDFGAASFYDTKNIEQAFYLQRIEVRAFGYLIDDLLLRCGHNSMQEMKNLRDSCLSQEINLRPSFKEITARLQSLKSTSF
;
A
#
# COMPACT_ATOMS: atom_id res chain seq x y z
N MET A 1 23.92 8.17 -9.24
CA MET A 1 24.13 7.04 -8.31
C MET A 1 25.41 7.38 -7.55
N GLN A 2 25.38 7.41 -6.22
CA GLN A 2 26.59 7.67 -5.42
C GLN A 2 27.37 6.36 -5.26
N THR A 3 28.70 6.45 -5.23
CA THR A 3 29.58 5.27 -5.11
C THR A 3 30.38 5.30 -3.81
N LEU A 4 30.85 4.14 -3.39
CA LEU A 4 31.76 3.94 -2.28
C LEU A 4 33.11 4.63 -2.55
N GLU A 5 33.56 4.65 -3.81
CA GLU A 5 34.76 5.38 -4.20
C GLU A 5 34.61 6.89 -3.97
N GLN A 6 33.49 7.49 -4.36
CA GLN A 6 33.19 8.90 -4.08
C GLN A 6 33.14 9.19 -2.58
N LEU A 7 32.60 8.24 -1.79
CA LEU A 7 32.59 8.34 -0.34
C LEU A 7 34.02 8.32 0.23
N HIS A 8 34.85 7.38 -0.20
CA HIS A 8 36.25 7.27 0.25
C HIS A 8 37.10 8.49 -0.14
N ASN A 9 36.82 9.10 -1.29
CA ASN A 9 37.52 10.30 -1.75
C ASN A 9 37.03 11.59 -1.06
N GLY A 10 36.00 11.51 -0.21
CA GLY A 10 35.41 12.68 0.46
C GLY A 10 34.59 13.59 -0.45
N GLU A 11 34.25 13.14 -1.67
CA GLU A 11 33.50 13.92 -2.67
C GLU A 11 32.04 14.14 -2.27
N LEU A 12 31.56 13.35 -1.31
CA LEU A 12 30.18 13.37 -0.83
C LEU A 12 29.98 14.26 0.40
N LYS A 13 30.96 15.08 0.78
CA LYS A 13 30.86 15.95 1.96
C LYS A 13 29.68 16.92 1.82
N GLY A 14 28.81 16.95 2.83
CA GLY A 14 27.67 17.86 2.90
C GLY A 14 26.38 17.36 2.26
N ILE A 15 26.36 16.15 1.70
CA ILE A 15 25.11 15.58 1.17
C ILE A 15 24.09 15.34 2.28
N VAL A 16 22.82 15.44 1.91
CA VAL A 16 21.66 15.19 2.80
C VAL A 16 21.12 13.77 2.62
N SER A 17 21.31 13.17 1.44
CA SER A 17 20.82 11.84 1.10
C SER A 17 21.92 11.02 0.44
N LEU A 18 22.24 9.85 1.02
CA LEU A 18 23.23 8.90 0.53
C LEU A 18 22.58 7.57 0.20
N ARG A 19 22.79 7.07 -1.02
CA ARG A 19 22.49 5.70 -1.44
C ARG A 19 23.74 5.00 -1.94
N ILE A 20 24.10 3.87 -1.33
CA ILE A 20 25.19 3.00 -1.79
C ILE A 20 24.67 1.57 -1.90
N SER A 21 24.87 0.94 -3.06
CA SER A 21 24.46 -0.44 -3.35
C SER A 21 25.56 -1.13 -4.17
N GLU A 22 26.66 -1.46 -3.50
CA GLU A 22 27.89 -1.99 -4.13
C GLU A 22 28.36 -3.27 -3.45
N GLY A 23 27.42 -4.05 -2.90
CA GLY A 23 27.70 -5.33 -2.26
C GLY A 23 28.46 -5.21 -0.94
N LEU A 24 28.23 -4.13 -0.18
CA LEU A 24 28.88 -3.84 1.10
C LEU A 24 28.67 -5.01 2.09
N LYS A 25 29.76 -5.56 2.63
CA LYS A 25 29.71 -6.57 3.71
C LYS A 25 29.71 -5.94 5.09
N ASP A 26 30.36 -4.79 5.20
CA ASP A 26 30.50 -4.01 6.42
C ASP A 26 30.04 -2.57 6.18
N PHE A 27 29.64 -1.90 7.25
CA PHE A 27 29.27 -0.49 7.20
C PHE A 27 30.50 0.39 6.90
N PRO A 28 30.50 1.21 5.82
CA PRO A 28 31.59 2.12 5.52
C PRO A 28 31.71 3.20 6.60
N ARG A 29 32.85 3.26 7.28
CA ARG A 29 33.07 4.17 8.43
C ARG A 29 33.06 5.63 8.00
N GLU A 30 33.40 5.90 6.75
CA GLU A 30 33.45 7.20 6.09
C GLU A 30 32.06 7.87 6.04
N ILE A 31 30.97 7.11 6.14
CA ILE A 31 29.61 7.68 6.29
C ILE A 31 29.52 8.58 7.52
N PHE A 32 30.30 8.31 8.57
CA PHE A 32 30.31 9.16 9.77
C PHE A 32 30.89 10.55 9.53
N GLU A 33 31.63 10.77 8.43
CA GLU A 33 32.09 12.11 8.04
C GLU A 33 30.93 12.99 7.53
N LEU A 34 29.77 12.39 7.25
CA LEU A 34 28.55 13.04 6.81
C LEU A 34 27.56 13.30 7.96
N ALA A 35 27.93 12.99 9.21
CA ALA A 35 27.04 13.05 10.37
C ALA A 35 26.37 14.42 10.56
N ASP A 36 27.04 15.50 10.15
CA ASP A 36 26.56 16.87 10.28
C ASP A 36 25.51 17.26 9.23
N THR A 37 25.28 16.47 8.18
CA THR A 37 24.33 16.80 7.09
C THR A 37 23.40 15.68 6.70
N LEU A 38 23.78 14.41 6.93
CA LEU A 38 23.06 13.26 6.42
C LEU A 38 21.72 13.05 7.14
N GLU A 39 20.62 13.15 6.39
CA GLU A 39 19.26 12.94 6.89
C GLU A 39 18.63 11.64 6.34
N CYS A 40 19.06 11.19 5.16
CA CYS A 40 18.57 9.97 4.52
C CYS A 40 19.74 9.05 4.14
N LEU A 41 19.72 7.82 4.64
CA LEU A 41 20.72 6.80 4.35
C LEU A 41 20.04 5.55 3.79
N ASP A 42 20.39 5.19 2.56
CA ASP A 42 19.92 3.99 1.88
C ASP A 42 21.09 3.06 1.55
N LEU A 43 21.21 2.00 2.33
CA LEU A 43 22.18 0.92 2.15
C LEU A 43 21.50 -0.35 1.62
N SER A 44 20.40 -0.21 0.87
CA SER A 44 19.67 -1.36 0.33
C SER A 44 20.45 -2.09 -0.77
N GLY A 45 20.23 -3.40 -0.91
CA GLY A 45 20.91 -4.22 -1.93
C GLY A 45 22.38 -4.49 -1.63
N ASN A 46 22.73 -4.64 -0.35
CA ASN A 46 24.09 -4.96 0.09
C ASN A 46 24.11 -6.32 0.82
N GLN A 47 25.22 -6.63 1.51
CA GLN A 47 25.42 -7.86 2.26
C GLN A 47 25.62 -7.58 3.77
N LEU A 48 25.07 -6.47 4.28
CA LEU A 48 25.20 -6.07 5.67
C LEU A 48 24.43 -7.02 6.58
N SER A 49 25.05 -7.39 7.69
CA SER A 49 24.41 -8.21 8.74
C SER A 49 24.29 -7.49 10.09
N ALA A 50 24.98 -6.34 10.24
CA ALA A 50 24.96 -5.51 11.43
C ALA A 50 25.20 -4.04 11.08
N LEU A 51 24.82 -3.16 12.03
CA LEU A 51 25.22 -1.75 12.05
C LEU A 51 26.24 -1.55 13.19
N PRO A 52 27.19 -0.60 13.06
CA PRO A 52 28.22 -0.39 14.08
C PRO A 52 27.64 0.11 15.41
N HIS A 53 28.30 -0.18 16.53
CA HIS A 53 27.81 0.23 17.86
C HIS A 53 27.73 1.76 18.05
N ASP A 54 28.51 2.53 17.28
CA ASP A 54 28.52 3.99 17.29
C ASP A 54 27.61 4.61 16.20
N PHE A 55 26.63 3.84 15.68
CA PHE A 55 25.70 4.32 14.64
C PHE A 55 24.91 5.57 15.06
N GLY A 56 24.66 5.75 16.35
CA GLY A 56 24.03 6.95 16.93
C GLY A 56 24.77 8.28 16.66
N ARG A 57 26.00 8.24 16.12
CA ARG A 57 26.73 9.45 15.66
C ARG A 57 26.01 10.20 14.55
N LEU A 58 25.18 9.53 13.76
CA LEU A 58 24.38 10.14 12.69
C LEU A 58 23.16 10.88 13.28
N THR A 59 23.43 11.92 14.07
CA THR A 59 22.42 12.61 14.89
C THR A 59 21.32 13.32 14.08
N LYS A 60 21.57 13.63 12.80
CA LYS A 60 20.59 14.21 11.88
C LYS A 60 19.79 13.19 11.07
N LEU A 61 20.10 11.90 11.20
CA LEU A 61 19.45 10.87 10.39
C LEU A 61 17.97 10.74 10.75
N LYS A 62 17.12 10.84 9.73
CA LYS A 62 15.66 10.71 9.82
C LYS A 62 15.17 9.45 9.11
N ILE A 63 15.83 9.05 8.03
CA ILE A 63 15.40 7.94 7.17
C ILE A 63 16.55 6.95 7.02
N LEU A 64 16.28 5.67 7.32
CA LEU A 64 17.21 4.57 7.11
C LEU A 64 16.55 3.45 6.30
N PHE A 65 17.14 3.10 5.17
CA PHE A 65 16.82 1.89 4.42
C PHE A 65 18.01 0.94 4.37
N CYS A 66 17.78 -0.30 4.79
CA CYS A 66 18.70 -1.43 4.75
C CYS A 66 18.00 -2.65 4.13
N SER A 67 17.22 -2.44 3.08
CA SER A 67 16.45 -3.52 2.44
C SER A 67 17.36 -4.45 1.65
N ASP A 68 16.96 -5.69 1.42
CA ASP A 68 17.72 -6.66 0.61
C ASP A 68 19.17 -6.81 1.12
N ASN A 69 19.29 -7.14 2.42
CA ASN A 69 20.54 -7.36 3.15
C ASN A 69 20.47 -8.69 3.92
N LEU A 70 21.39 -8.93 4.86
CA LEU A 70 21.56 -10.19 5.59
C LEU A 70 21.24 -10.08 7.10
N PHE A 71 20.49 -9.05 7.53
CA PHE A 71 20.14 -8.87 8.95
C PHE A 71 19.24 -10.01 9.45
N THR A 72 19.61 -10.61 10.58
CA THR A 72 18.80 -11.63 11.28
C THR A 72 18.10 -11.09 12.53
N VAL A 73 18.53 -9.92 13.01
CA VAL A 73 17.97 -9.21 14.17
C VAL A 73 17.84 -7.74 13.80
N LEU A 74 16.74 -7.08 14.18
CA LEU A 74 16.63 -5.63 14.02
C LEU A 74 17.65 -4.93 14.93
N PRO A 75 18.57 -4.09 14.42
CA PRO A 75 19.67 -3.55 15.22
C PRO A 75 19.20 -2.67 16.39
N GLU A 76 19.71 -2.91 17.59
CA GLU A 76 19.36 -2.09 18.77
C GLU A 76 19.86 -0.64 18.68
N VAL A 77 20.90 -0.40 17.89
CA VAL A 77 21.51 0.93 17.69
C VAL A 77 20.56 1.94 17.03
N LEU A 78 19.44 1.47 16.47
CA LEU A 78 18.37 2.35 15.95
C LEU A 78 17.74 3.20 17.07
N ALA A 79 17.78 2.71 18.31
CA ALA A 79 17.29 3.43 19.48
C ALA A 79 18.10 4.69 19.79
N ASP A 80 19.38 4.71 19.38
CA ASP A 80 20.33 5.75 19.72
C ASP A 80 20.18 7.00 18.83
N ILE A 81 19.34 6.94 17.78
CA ILE A 81 19.10 8.03 16.84
C ILE A 81 17.79 8.74 17.19
N ALA A 82 17.86 9.84 17.94
CA ALA A 82 16.69 10.58 18.41
C ALA A 82 15.77 11.11 17.28
N GLY A 83 16.32 11.38 16.09
CA GLY A 83 15.58 11.91 14.94
C GLY A 83 14.96 10.85 14.01
N LEU A 84 15.15 9.55 14.29
CA LEU A 84 14.81 8.49 13.36
C LEU A 84 13.30 8.33 13.21
N ASP A 85 12.84 8.47 11.97
CA ASP A 85 11.43 8.65 11.61
C ASP A 85 10.92 7.51 10.72
N ILE A 86 11.71 7.12 9.73
CA ILE A 86 11.40 6.06 8.77
C ILE A 86 12.52 5.02 8.79
N VAL A 87 12.14 3.77 9.00
CA VAL A 87 13.07 2.64 9.07
C VAL A 87 12.57 1.52 8.18
N GLY A 88 13.40 1.07 7.24
CA GLY A 88 13.08 -0.08 6.40
C GLY A 88 14.16 -1.13 6.29
N PHE A 89 13.78 -2.36 6.61
CA PHE A 89 14.58 -3.59 6.50
C PHE A 89 13.80 -4.64 5.70
N LYS A 90 13.23 -4.26 4.55
CA LYS A 90 12.50 -5.19 3.68
C LYS A 90 13.44 -6.28 3.16
N SER A 91 12.94 -7.49 2.92
CA SER A 91 13.71 -8.58 2.28
C SER A 91 15.03 -8.88 3.00
N ASN A 92 14.98 -9.01 4.32
CA ASN A 92 16.11 -9.46 5.13
C ASN A 92 15.82 -10.88 5.66
N ARG A 93 16.48 -11.27 6.75
CA ARG A 93 16.27 -12.57 7.41
C ARG A 93 15.90 -12.37 8.87
N ILE A 94 15.26 -11.25 9.20
CA ILE A 94 15.02 -10.85 10.58
C ILE A 94 14.03 -11.83 11.23
N GLU A 95 14.51 -12.52 12.26
CA GLU A 95 13.73 -13.48 13.06
C GLU A 95 13.30 -12.86 14.39
N PHE A 96 14.01 -11.83 14.86
CA PHE A 96 13.78 -11.20 16.16
C PHE A 96 13.89 -9.67 16.10
N VAL A 97 12.95 -8.98 16.75
CA VAL A 97 13.01 -7.55 17.03
C VAL A 97 13.26 -7.37 18.53
N PRO A 98 14.47 -6.96 18.96
CA PRO A 98 14.72 -6.63 20.35
C PRO A 98 13.85 -5.45 20.80
N PRO A 99 13.32 -5.44 22.04
CA PRO A 99 12.53 -4.31 22.54
C PRO A 99 13.24 -2.95 22.40
N LYS A 100 14.57 -2.92 22.58
CA LYS A 100 15.37 -1.69 22.47
C LYS A 100 15.44 -1.17 21.03
N ALA A 101 15.39 -2.02 20.01
CA ALA A 101 15.49 -1.61 18.61
C ALA A 101 14.29 -0.76 18.13
N LEU A 102 13.17 -0.79 18.86
CA LEU A 102 11.97 -0.02 18.55
C LEU A 102 12.11 1.42 19.07
N ASN A 103 12.63 2.28 18.22
CA ASN A 103 12.75 3.70 18.51
C ASN A 103 11.35 4.36 18.59
N PRO A 104 11.00 5.00 19.74
CA PRO A 104 9.69 5.62 19.94
C PRO A 104 9.31 6.73 18.94
N HIS A 105 10.29 7.29 18.22
CA HIS A 105 10.05 8.37 17.26
C HIS A 105 9.60 7.91 15.88
N ILE A 106 9.70 6.61 15.59
CA ILE A 106 9.38 6.04 14.27
C ILE A 106 7.90 6.28 13.91
N ARG A 107 7.67 6.87 12.74
CA ARG A 107 6.36 6.94 12.08
C ARG A 107 6.14 5.82 11.08
N TRP A 108 7.20 5.29 10.46
CA TRP A 108 7.08 4.24 9.45
C TRP A 108 8.11 3.14 9.66
N LEU A 109 7.62 1.94 9.97
CA LEU A 109 8.44 0.73 10.14
C LEU A 109 8.14 -0.27 9.02
N ILE A 110 9.16 -0.63 8.24
CA ILE A 110 9.07 -1.62 7.15
C ILE A 110 9.91 -2.85 7.50
N LEU A 111 9.22 -3.96 7.76
CA LEU A 111 9.80 -5.28 8.04
C LEU A 111 9.22 -6.36 7.09
N THR A 112 8.68 -5.93 5.95
CA THR A 112 8.17 -6.80 4.88
C THR A 112 9.21 -7.85 4.45
N ASN A 113 8.77 -9.08 4.16
CA ASN A 113 9.59 -10.17 3.65
C ASN A 113 10.78 -10.47 4.58
N ASN A 114 10.46 -10.90 5.81
CA ASN A 114 11.40 -11.34 6.84
C ASN A 114 10.90 -12.68 7.40
N LYS A 115 11.32 -13.07 8.61
CA LYS A 115 10.98 -14.34 9.25
C LYS A 115 10.39 -14.15 10.65
N LEU A 116 9.75 -13.00 10.88
CA LEU A 116 9.20 -12.66 12.20
C LEU A 116 8.02 -13.56 12.54
N GLN A 117 8.01 -14.12 13.75
CA GLN A 117 6.84 -14.82 14.29
C GLN A 117 5.97 -13.92 15.19
N MET A 118 6.56 -12.86 15.74
CA MET A 118 5.89 -11.87 16.59
C MET A 118 6.69 -10.57 16.64
N LEU A 119 6.02 -9.49 17.04
CA LEU A 119 6.66 -8.25 17.49
C LEU A 119 6.69 -8.21 19.03
N PRO A 120 7.70 -7.58 19.66
CA PRO A 120 7.72 -7.43 21.11
C PRO A 120 6.64 -6.43 21.57
N PRO A 121 6.14 -6.55 22.82
CA PRO A 121 5.22 -5.59 23.44
C PRO A 121 5.66 -4.12 23.36
N ALA A 122 6.99 -3.88 23.32
CA ALA A 122 7.57 -2.55 23.20
C ALA A 122 7.14 -1.76 21.96
N ILE A 123 6.53 -2.40 20.95
CA ILE A 123 5.92 -1.68 19.82
C ILE A 123 4.86 -0.68 20.28
N GLY A 124 4.19 -0.93 21.41
CA GLY A 124 3.26 0.02 22.01
C GLY A 124 3.89 1.35 22.43
N ASN A 125 5.21 1.44 22.52
CA ASN A 125 5.93 2.69 22.81
C ASN A 125 6.12 3.58 21.57
N CYS A 126 5.90 3.05 20.36
CA CYS A 126 6.01 3.79 19.11
C CYS A 126 4.75 4.64 18.86
N LEU A 127 4.46 5.59 19.75
CA LEU A 127 3.20 6.36 19.74
C LEU A 127 3.02 7.22 18.47
N ARG A 128 4.11 7.48 17.74
CA ARG A 128 4.10 8.20 16.45
C ARG A 128 3.85 7.29 15.24
N LEU A 129 3.82 5.97 15.42
CA LEU A 129 3.71 5.01 14.32
C LEU A 129 2.43 5.26 13.50
N GLN A 130 2.60 5.45 12.20
CA GLN A 130 1.57 5.72 11.19
C GLN A 130 1.48 4.59 10.16
N LYS A 131 2.61 3.98 9.80
CA LYS A 131 2.72 2.87 8.85
C LYS A 131 3.50 1.71 9.42
N LEU A 132 2.92 0.52 9.36
CA LEU A 132 3.55 -0.73 9.78
C LEU A 132 3.45 -1.79 8.69
N MET A 133 4.58 -2.11 8.06
CA MET A 133 4.66 -3.09 6.97
C MET A 133 5.29 -4.39 7.47
N LEU A 134 4.48 -5.45 7.52
CA LEU A 134 4.85 -6.77 8.04
C LEU A 134 4.51 -7.90 7.06
N ALA A 135 4.12 -7.56 5.82
CA ALA A 135 3.73 -8.57 4.84
C ALA A 135 4.87 -9.56 4.55
N GLY A 136 4.57 -10.84 4.35
CA GLY A 136 5.60 -11.86 4.06
C GLY A 136 6.46 -12.20 5.26
N ASN A 137 5.84 -12.50 6.40
CA ASN A 137 6.53 -12.98 7.59
C ASN A 137 5.85 -14.29 8.06
N ASN A 138 6.15 -14.74 9.28
CA ASN A 138 5.52 -15.91 9.91
C ASN A 138 4.70 -15.51 11.14
N ILE A 139 4.13 -14.30 11.14
CA ILE A 139 3.49 -13.73 12.32
C ILE A 139 2.22 -14.51 12.66
N ILE A 140 2.15 -15.01 13.89
CA ILE A 140 1.03 -15.79 14.40
C ILE A 140 0.03 -14.97 15.23
N TYR A 141 0.45 -13.83 15.78
CA TYR A 141 -0.43 -12.86 16.45
C TYR A 141 0.20 -11.46 16.48
N LEU A 142 -0.63 -10.43 16.62
CA LEU A 142 -0.20 -9.06 16.88
C LEU A 142 -0.23 -8.79 18.40
N PRO A 143 0.81 -8.17 18.99
CA PRO A 143 0.85 -7.90 20.43
C PRO A 143 -0.25 -6.92 20.84
N GLN A 144 -0.83 -7.12 22.04
CA GLN A 144 -1.93 -6.30 22.56
C GLN A 144 -1.55 -4.81 22.67
N GLU A 145 -0.28 -4.53 22.98
CA GLU A 145 0.27 -3.19 23.17
C GLU A 145 0.26 -2.35 21.88
N LEU A 146 0.17 -2.98 20.69
CA LEU A 146 0.05 -2.25 19.42
C LEU A 146 -1.21 -1.36 19.38
N GLN A 147 -2.23 -1.64 20.20
CA GLN A 147 -3.41 -0.77 20.38
C GLN A 147 -3.05 0.65 20.87
N LEU A 148 -1.89 0.84 21.50
CA LEU A 148 -1.41 2.14 21.99
C LEU A 148 -0.94 3.05 20.85
N CYS A 149 -0.61 2.49 19.68
CA CYS A 149 -0.20 3.23 18.48
C CYS A 149 -1.40 3.89 17.80
N ARG A 150 -2.05 4.86 18.47
CA ARG A 150 -3.31 5.48 18.02
C ARG A 150 -3.19 6.22 16.67
N ASN A 151 -1.98 6.54 16.23
CA ASN A 151 -1.71 7.18 14.94
C ASN A 151 -1.57 6.18 13.79
N LEU A 152 -1.59 4.87 14.05
CA LEU A 152 -1.42 3.85 13.03
C LEU A 152 -2.59 3.91 12.05
N ALA A 153 -2.29 4.33 10.82
CA ALA A 153 -3.27 4.52 9.75
C ALA A 153 -3.23 3.39 8.71
N LEU A 154 -2.06 2.78 8.53
CA LEU A 154 -1.86 1.69 7.59
C LEU A 154 -1.08 0.53 8.23
N ILE A 155 -1.63 -0.67 8.08
CA ILE A 155 -0.95 -1.91 8.47
C ILE A 155 -1.02 -2.96 7.35
N ARG A 156 0.14 -3.49 6.94
CA ARG A 156 0.23 -4.62 6.02
C ARG A 156 0.68 -5.85 6.78
N VAL A 157 -0.20 -6.85 6.89
CA VAL A 157 0.08 -8.14 7.54
C VAL A 157 -0.24 -9.30 6.61
N ALA A 158 -0.35 -9.06 5.31
CA ALA A 158 -0.57 -10.11 4.32
C ALA A 158 0.56 -11.16 4.31
N ALA A 159 0.31 -12.36 3.80
CA ALA A 159 1.27 -13.47 3.75
C ALA A 159 1.95 -13.71 5.12
N ASN A 160 1.12 -14.06 6.12
CA ASN A 160 1.52 -14.39 7.49
C ASN A 160 0.69 -15.59 7.98
N GLU A 161 0.75 -15.91 9.27
CA GLU A 161 0.11 -17.10 9.86
C GLU A 161 -1.05 -16.74 10.80
N LEU A 162 -1.62 -15.52 10.69
CA LEU A 162 -2.63 -14.98 11.61
C LEU A 162 -3.94 -15.80 11.53
N PRO A 163 -4.39 -16.44 12.62
CA PRO A 163 -5.68 -17.12 12.66
C PRO A 163 -6.87 -16.17 12.81
N PHE A 164 -6.65 -14.98 13.38
CA PHE A 164 -7.66 -13.93 13.55
C PHE A 164 -7.00 -12.55 13.61
N LEU A 165 -7.79 -11.51 13.38
CA LEU A 165 -7.42 -10.12 13.64
C LEU A 165 -7.93 -9.75 15.04
N PRO A 166 -7.11 -9.12 15.89
CA PRO A 166 -7.51 -8.81 17.26
C PRO A 166 -8.56 -7.70 17.29
N LYS A 167 -9.53 -7.78 18.23
CA LYS A 167 -10.65 -6.84 18.30
C LYS A 167 -10.23 -5.37 18.43
N TRP A 168 -9.12 -5.09 19.14
CA TRP A 168 -8.62 -3.73 19.29
C TRP A 168 -8.22 -3.08 17.97
N LEU A 169 -7.86 -3.88 16.95
CA LEU A 169 -7.46 -3.37 15.62
C LEU A 169 -8.63 -2.67 14.94
N TYR A 170 -9.84 -3.22 15.09
CA TYR A 170 -11.07 -2.62 14.58
C TYR A 170 -11.38 -1.26 15.21
N SER A 171 -10.97 -1.05 16.46
CA SER A 171 -11.19 0.21 17.19
C SER A 171 -10.08 1.24 17.03
N MET A 172 -9.06 0.97 16.19
CA MET A 172 -7.96 1.91 16.04
C MET A 172 -8.44 3.20 15.36
N PRO A 173 -8.24 4.37 16.01
CA PRO A 173 -8.90 5.61 15.60
C PRO A 173 -8.47 6.11 14.22
N SER A 174 -7.21 5.87 13.85
CA SER A 174 -6.63 6.36 12.60
C SER A 174 -6.60 5.33 11.47
N LEU A 175 -6.87 4.05 11.77
CA LEU A 175 -6.70 2.95 10.81
C LEU A 175 -7.69 3.08 9.65
N ALA A 176 -7.14 3.13 8.43
CA ALA A 176 -7.86 3.28 7.17
C ALA A 176 -7.46 2.23 6.13
N TRP A 177 -6.22 1.74 6.19
CA TRP A 177 -5.68 0.77 5.22
C TRP A 177 -5.17 -0.48 5.93
N ILE A 178 -5.69 -1.63 5.52
CA ILE A 178 -5.29 -2.92 6.05
C ILE A 178 -5.20 -3.93 4.90
N ALA A 179 -4.09 -4.68 4.86
CA ALA A 179 -3.96 -5.87 4.02
C ALA A 179 -3.66 -7.08 4.89
N PHE A 180 -4.39 -8.16 4.70
CA PHE A 180 -4.26 -9.39 5.49
C PHE A 180 -4.48 -10.66 4.67
N SER A 181 -4.47 -10.59 3.32
CA SER A 181 -4.51 -11.75 2.43
C SER A 181 -3.39 -12.75 2.73
N GLY A 182 -3.52 -14.00 2.29
CA GLY A 182 -2.51 -15.03 2.56
C GLY A 182 -2.30 -15.36 4.04
N ASN A 183 -3.31 -15.13 4.91
CA ASN A 183 -3.31 -15.56 6.31
C ASN A 183 -4.36 -16.66 6.54
N LYS A 184 -4.30 -17.34 7.69
CA LYS A 184 -5.33 -18.33 8.09
C LYS A 184 -6.72 -17.72 8.27
N ILE A 185 -6.81 -16.43 8.59
CA ILE A 185 -8.08 -15.69 8.65
C ILE A 185 -8.68 -15.43 7.27
N SER A 186 -7.85 -15.34 6.22
CA SER A 186 -8.30 -15.03 4.87
C SER A 186 -9.20 -16.15 4.35
N LYS A 187 -10.26 -15.78 3.64
CA LYS A 187 -11.06 -16.72 2.86
C LYS A 187 -10.55 -16.76 1.43
N GLY A 188 -10.86 -17.84 0.71
CA GLY A 188 -10.79 -17.83 -0.75
C GLY A 188 -12.05 -17.14 -1.30
N GLY A 189 -11.93 -16.51 -2.48
CA GLY A 189 -13.09 -16.10 -3.27
C GLY A 189 -14.00 -17.29 -3.61
N VAL A 190 -15.21 -17.03 -4.10
CA VAL A 190 -16.13 -18.10 -4.54
C VAL A 190 -15.68 -18.73 -5.87
N GLY A 191 -14.73 -18.12 -6.56
CA GLY A 191 -14.04 -18.70 -7.71
C GLY A 191 -14.78 -18.43 -9.02
N LEU A 192 -15.03 -17.15 -9.31
CA LEU A 192 -15.63 -16.75 -10.58
C LEU A 192 -14.85 -17.33 -11.77
N LEU A 193 -15.58 -17.97 -12.68
CA LEU A 193 -15.02 -18.49 -13.91
C LEU A 193 -14.77 -17.32 -14.87
N VAL A 194 -13.50 -17.15 -15.25
CA VAL A 194 -13.08 -16.21 -16.29
C VAL A 194 -12.49 -17.00 -17.46
N PRO A 195 -12.62 -16.50 -18.70
CA PRO A 195 -12.04 -17.15 -19.87
C PRO A 195 -10.54 -17.41 -19.67
N GLN A 196 -10.12 -18.62 -20.01
CA GLN A 196 -8.71 -18.96 -20.12
C GLN A 196 -8.23 -18.50 -21.50
N ILE A 197 -7.15 -17.72 -21.54
CA ILE A 197 -6.53 -17.24 -22.77
C ILE A 197 -5.14 -17.86 -22.85
N ASP A 198 -4.89 -18.61 -23.93
CA ASP A 198 -3.59 -19.22 -24.15
C ASP A 198 -2.54 -18.16 -24.51
N LEU A 199 -1.32 -18.32 -23.97
CA LEU A 199 -0.21 -17.39 -24.26
C LEU A 199 0.08 -17.31 -25.76
N GLU A 200 -0.12 -18.41 -26.49
CA GLU A 200 0.05 -18.46 -27.94
C GLU A 200 -0.96 -17.59 -28.69
N GLU A 201 -2.08 -17.16 -28.07
CA GLU A 201 -3.02 -16.22 -28.68
C GLU A 201 -2.55 -14.76 -28.59
N LEU A 202 -1.55 -14.49 -27.72
CA LEU A 202 -1.10 -13.15 -27.39
C LEU A 202 0.24 -12.85 -28.06
N GLU A 203 0.27 -11.79 -28.85
CA GLU A 203 1.52 -11.23 -29.40
C GLU A 203 1.95 -10.03 -28.53
N PHE A 204 2.96 -10.25 -27.67
CA PHE A 204 3.47 -9.22 -26.77
C PHE A 204 4.21 -8.12 -27.54
N LYS A 205 3.91 -6.86 -27.18
CA LYS A 205 4.50 -5.65 -27.75
C LYS A 205 5.30 -4.93 -26.66
N ASP A 206 4.89 -3.71 -26.32
CA ASP A 206 5.59 -2.83 -25.40
C ASP A 206 5.29 -3.18 -23.92
N GLN A 207 6.27 -2.97 -23.06
CA GLN A 207 6.03 -2.95 -21.62
C GLN A 207 5.36 -1.62 -21.24
N LEU A 208 4.15 -1.68 -20.68
CA LEU A 208 3.39 -0.50 -20.25
C LEU A 208 3.77 -0.04 -18.85
N GLY A 209 4.18 -0.97 -17.98
CA GLY A 209 4.58 -0.67 -16.62
C GLY A 209 5.10 -1.89 -15.88
N ALA A 210 5.78 -1.69 -14.76
CA ALA A 210 6.19 -2.75 -13.86
C ALA A 210 6.00 -2.32 -12.41
N GLY A 211 5.42 -3.22 -11.62
CA GLY A 211 5.21 -3.04 -10.18
C GLY A 211 5.83 -4.18 -9.37
N ALA A 212 5.52 -4.16 -8.07
CA ALA A 212 5.98 -5.18 -7.13
C ALA A 212 5.41 -6.57 -7.48
N SER A 213 4.13 -6.64 -7.85
CA SER A 213 3.44 -7.90 -8.11
C SER A 213 3.62 -8.45 -9.53
N GLY A 214 4.03 -7.63 -10.49
CA GLY A 214 4.07 -8.06 -11.89
C GLY A 214 4.53 -7.00 -12.88
N THR A 215 4.57 -7.40 -14.15
CA THR A 215 4.85 -6.52 -15.28
C THR A 215 3.63 -6.48 -16.19
N ILE A 216 3.26 -5.29 -16.65
CA ILE A 216 2.12 -5.05 -17.54
C ILE A 216 2.67 -4.81 -18.94
N TYR A 217 2.15 -5.55 -19.91
CA TYR A 217 2.50 -5.46 -21.31
C TYR A 217 1.28 -5.08 -22.15
N LYS A 218 1.52 -4.34 -23.23
CA LYS A 218 0.59 -4.30 -24.35
C LYS A 218 0.76 -5.59 -25.13
N ALA A 219 -0.34 -6.23 -25.50
CA ALA A 219 -0.32 -7.37 -26.40
C ALA A 219 -1.44 -7.24 -27.45
N PHE A 220 -1.27 -7.90 -28.58
CA PHE A 220 -2.34 -8.07 -29.56
C PHE A 220 -2.94 -9.47 -29.39
N ASN A 221 -4.25 -9.53 -29.15
CA ASN A 221 -4.97 -10.80 -29.09
C ASN A 221 -5.35 -11.22 -30.53
N LYS A 222 -4.78 -12.32 -31.00
CA LYS A 222 -4.95 -12.83 -32.37
C LYS A 222 -6.34 -13.41 -32.64
N VAL A 223 -7.06 -13.83 -31.60
CA VAL A 223 -8.41 -14.40 -31.70
C VAL A 223 -9.46 -13.30 -31.81
N THR A 224 -9.37 -12.27 -30.97
CA THR A 224 -10.32 -11.15 -30.97
C THR A 224 -9.92 -10.02 -31.92
N ASN A 225 -8.69 -10.03 -32.44
CA ASN A 225 -8.12 -9.01 -33.33
C ASN A 225 -8.13 -7.60 -32.70
N THR A 226 -7.75 -7.52 -31.42
CA THR A 226 -7.73 -6.28 -30.63
C THR A 226 -6.48 -6.15 -29.78
N ASP A 227 -6.03 -4.92 -29.53
CA ASP A 227 -5.00 -4.64 -28.52
C ASP A 227 -5.58 -4.80 -27.09
N VAL A 228 -4.79 -5.41 -26.21
CA VAL A 228 -5.14 -5.71 -24.81
C VAL A 228 -3.97 -5.36 -23.88
N ALA A 229 -4.26 -5.20 -22.59
CA ALA A 229 -3.25 -5.13 -21.54
C ALA A 229 -3.11 -6.50 -20.86
N VAL A 230 -1.89 -6.98 -20.69
CA VAL A 230 -1.60 -8.27 -20.06
C VAL A 230 -0.71 -8.02 -18.85
N LYS A 231 -1.25 -8.25 -17.65
CA LYS A 231 -0.47 -8.22 -16.40
C LYS A 231 0.04 -9.61 -16.11
N ILE A 232 1.36 -9.80 -16.19
CA ILE A 232 2.04 -11.04 -15.81
C ILE A 232 2.55 -10.92 -14.37
N PHE A 233 2.12 -11.82 -13.50
CA PHE A 233 2.50 -11.81 -12.09
C PHE A 233 3.85 -12.48 -11.85
N LYS A 234 4.59 -11.96 -10.88
CA LYS A 234 5.85 -12.55 -10.37
C LYS A 234 5.52 -13.58 -9.28
N GLY A 235 6.40 -14.56 -9.05
CA GLY A 235 6.16 -15.65 -8.10
C GLY A 235 6.47 -15.35 -6.62
N THR A 236 6.92 -14.14 -6.28
CA THR A 236 7.41 -13.79 -4.93
C THR A 236 6.43 -12.91 -4.16
N VAL A 237 6.44 -12.99 -2.83
CA VAL A 237 5.67 -12.10 -1.95
C VAL A 237 6.07 -10.64 -2.17
N THR A 238 5.08 -9.74 -2.17
CA THR A 238 5.25 -8.29 -2.32
C THR A 238 5.08 -7.56 -0.98
N SER A 239 5.12 -6.22 -1.01
CA SER A 239 4.76 -5.38 0.14
C SER A 239 3.32 -5.54 0.61
N ASP A 240 2.45 -6.02 -0.26
CA ASP A 240 1.00 -5.98 -0.08
C ASP A 240 0.38 -7.38 0.00
N GLY A 241 1.10 -8.43 -0.42
CA GLY A 241 0.69 -9.82 -0.30
C GLY A 241 1.24 -10.73 -1.39
N PHE A 242 0.62 -11.90 -1.57
CA PHE A 242 0.92 -12.79 -2.69
C PHE A 242 0.28 -12.26 -3.98
N PRO A 243 1.00 -12.28 -5.11
CA PRO A 243 0.44 -11.91 -6.42
C PRO A 243 -0.79 -12.73 -6.85
N GLU A 244 -0.90 -13.98 -6.38
CA GLU A 244 -2.08 -14.82 -6.63
C GLU A 244 -3.32 -14.33 -5.87
N ASP A 245 -3.17 -13.78 -4.67
CA ASP A 245 -4.30 -13.21 -3.93
C ASP A 245 -4.83 -11.96 -4.64
N GLU A 246 -3.94 -11.11 -5.17
CA GLU A 246 -4.30 -9.96 -6.01
C GLU A 246 -5.09 -10.42 -7.25
N MET A 247 -4.57 -11.41 -7.98
CA MET A 247 -5.23 -11.95 -9.16
C MET A 247 -6.64 -12.46 -8.84
N ASN A 248 -6.76 -13.23 -7.77
CA ASN A 248 -8.04 -13.79 -7.33
C ASN A 248 -9.02 -12.70 -6.89
N ALA A 249 -8.56 -11.67 -6.18
CA ALA A 249 -9.39 -10.54 -5.78
C ALA A 249 -9.90 -9.75 -6.99
N TYR A 250 -9.05 -9.53 -8.01
CA TYR A 250 -9.46 -8.85 -9.23
C TYR A 250 -10.48 -9.67 -10.04
N ILE A 251 -10.28 -10.99 -10.13
CA ILE A 251 -11.24 -11.91 -10.77
C ILE A 251 -12.59 -11.87 -10.04
N GLU A 252 -12.57 -12.01 -8.71
CA GLU A 252 -13.77 -12.07 -7.88
C GLU A 252 -14.52 -10.73 -7.85
N ALA A 253 -13.81 -9.60 -7.96
CA ALA A 253 -14.42 -8.29 -8.14
C ALA A 253 -15.34 -8.26 -9.37
N GLY A 254 -15.00 -8.98 -10.45
CA GLY A 254 -15.84 -9.05 -11.64
C GLY A 254 -16.00 -7.70 -12.34
N SER A 255 -17.14 -7.48 -13.00
CA SER A 255 -17.37 -6.27 -13.80
C SER A 255 -17.98 -5.14 -12.97
N HIS A 256 -17.39 -3.94 -13.08
CA HIS A 256 -17.92 -2.70 -12.54
C HIS A 256 -17.43 -1.52 -13.41
N PRO A 257 -18.22 -0.45 -13.64
CA PRO A 257 -17.80 0.69 -14.47
C PRO A 257 -16.52 1.41 -14.01
N GLY A 258 -16.22 1.32 -12.72
CA GLY A 258 -14.99 1.85 -12.12
C GLY A 258 -13.78 0.90 -12.16
N LEU A 259 -13.86 -0.24 -12.86
CA LEU A 259 -12.75 -1.19 -13.02
C LEU A 259 -12.41 -1.34 -14.49
N VAL A 260 -11.13 -1.62 -14.77
CA VAL A 260 -10.72 -2.02 -16.12
C VAL A 260 -11.31 -3.39 -16.41
N ARG A 261 -12.02 -3.52 -17.53
CA ARG A 261 -12.73 -4.75 -17.87
C ARG A 261 -11.77 -5.92 -18.01
N LEU A 262 -12.02 -6.98 -17.23
CA LEU A 262 -11.30 -8.23 -17.33
C LEU A 262 -11.80 -9.03 -18.55
N LEU A 263 -10.87 -9.46 -19.41
CA LEU A 263 -11.15 -10.25 -20.60
C LEU A 263 -10.95 -11.75 -20.34
N GLY A 264 -9.99 -12.08 -19.48
CA GLY A 264 -9.65 -13.45 -19.13
C GLY A 264 -8.39 -13.52 -18.30
N LYS A 265 -7.92 -14.74 -18.08
CA LYS A 265 -6.68 -15.03 -17.37
C LYS A 265 -5.76 -15.89 -18.22
N VAL A 266 -4.47 -15.76 -17.94
CA VAL A 266 -3.43 -16.65 -18.44
C VAL A 266 -3.00 -17.55 -17.28
N ASP A 267 -2.99 -18.86 -17.49
CA ASP A 267 -2.41 -19.85 -16.58
C ASP A 267 -1.67 -20.91 -17.40
N ALA A 268 -0.40 -20.61 -17.70
CA ALA A 268 0.47 -21.47 -18.49
C ALA A 268 1.33 -22.34 -17.57
N ARG A 269 0.93 -23.61 -17.42
CA ARG A 269 1.58 -24.59 -16.53
C ARG A 269 3.05 -24.88 -16.87
N VAL A 270 3.43 -24.73 -18.13
CA VAL A 270 4.78 -25.08 -18.63
C VAL A 270 5.84 -24.07 -18.14
N GLU A 271 5.45 -22.82 -17.88
CA GLU A 271 6.35 -21.74 -17.46
C GLU A 271 6.00 -21.15 -16.09
N ASN A 272 4.98 -21.70 -15.41
CA ASN A 272 4.41 -21.16 -14.17
C ASN A 272 4.03 -19.67 -14.29
N VAL A 273 3.58 -19.27 -15.48
CA VAL A 273 3.18 -17.90 -15.78
C VAL A 273 1.69 -17.75 -15.49
N LYS A 274 1.37 -16.90 -14.52
CA LYS A 274 0.01 -16.48 -14.20
C LYS A 274 -0.17 -15.01 -14.59
N GLY A 275 -1.32 -14.68 -15.17
CA GLY A 275 -1.60 -13.30 -15.57
C GLY A 275 -3.07 -13.00 -15.79
N LEU A 276 -3.38 -11.70 -15.87
CA LEU A 276 -4.69 -11.19 -16.25
C LEU A 276 -4.61 -10.52 -17.62
N VAL A 277 -5.61 -10.78 -18.45
CA VAL A 277 -5.81 -10.08 -19.72
C VAL A 277 -6.97 -9.12 -19.54
N MET A 278 -6.72 -7.84 -19.78
CA MET A 278 -7.63 -6.74 -19.50
C MET A 278 -7.77 -5.87 -20.74
N GLU A 279 -8.83 -5.07 -20.80
CA GLU A 279 -8.90 -4.01 -21.81
C GLU A 279 -7.71 -3.07 -21.70
N LEU A 280 -7.20 -2.65 -22.86
CA LEU A 280 -6.15 -1.64 -22.90
C LEU A 280 -6.74 -0.28 -22.49
N ILE A 281 -6.19 0.31 -21.44
CA ILE A 281 -6.60 1.62 -20.95
C ILE A 281 -6.21 2.68 -21.98
N GLN A 282 -7.12 3.63 -22.23
CA GLN A 282 -6.86 4.74 -23.15
C GLN A 282 -5.79 5.69 -22.58
N SER A 283 -4.97 6.26 -23.45
CA SER A 283 -3.88 7.17 -23.06
C SER A 283 -4.34 8.50 -22.46
N SER A 284 -5.64 8.80 -22.50
CA SER A 284 -6.26 9.97 -21.86
C SER A 284 -6.33 9.85 -20.33
N PHE A 285 -6.23 8.62 -19.80
CA PHE A 285 -6.24 8.37 -18.37
C PHE A 285 -4.88 8.69 -17.74
N HIS A 286 -4.91 9.36 -16.59
CA HIS A 286 -3.74 9.68 -15.77
C HIS A 286 -4.06 9.41 -14.30
N ASN A 287 -3.04 9.22 -13.45
CA ASN A 287 -3.24 9.05 -12.02
C ASN A 287 -3.87 10.30 -11.41
N LEU A 288 -4.89 10.13 -10.56
CA LEU A 288 -5.56 11.22 -9.85
C LEU A 288 -4.63 11.89 -8.82
N GLY A 289 -3.68 11.14 -8.27
CA GLY A 289 -2.65 11.64 -7.37
C GLY A 289 -1.36 10.84 -7.48
N ASP A 290 -0.34 11.30 -6.78
CA ASP A 290 0.94 10.62 -6.60
C ASP A 290 0.99 9.91 -5.23
N PRO A 291 1.78 8.83 -5.10
CA PRO A 291 1.91 8.11 -3.84
C PRO A 291 2.35 9.00 -2.67
N PRO A 292 2.10 8.61 -1.41
CA PRO A 292 2.48 9.39 -0.25
C PRO A 292 3.99 9.66 -0.20
N SER A 293 4.37 10.87 0.21
CA SER A 293 5.77 11.24 0.40
C SER A 293 6.26 10.85 1.81
N PHE A 294 7.57 10.97 2.06
CA PHE A 294 8.12 10.79 3.42
C PHE A 294 7.57 11.82 4.42
N GLU A 295 7.14 12.99 3.94
CA GLU A 295 6.55 14.04 4.76
C GLU A 295 5.10 13.69 5.12
N SER A 296 4.24 13.51 4.10
CA SER A 296 2.82 13.18 4.31
C SER A 296 2.63 11.83 4.98
N CYS A 297 3.58 10.92 4.80
CA CYS A 297 3.64 9.54 5.24
C CYS A 297 2.49 8.69 4.70
N THR A 298 1.22 9.06 4.92
CA THR A 298 0.03 8.26 4.61
C THR A 298 -0.99 8.97 3.73
N ARG A 299 -0.77 10.23 3.32
CA ARG A 299 -1.67 10.93 2.39
C ARG A 299 -0.99 11.11 1.04
N ASP A 300 -1.75 10.91 -0.04
CA ASP A 300 -1.24 11.11 -1.39
C ASP A 300 -0.86 12.57 -1.63
N VAL A 301 0.02 12.77 -2.61
CA VAL A 301 0.44 14.10 -3.07
C VAL A 301 -0.30 14.38 -4.37
N PHE A 302 -0.58 15.64 -4.65
CA PHE A 302 -1.31 16.03 -5.86
C PHE A 302 -0.53 17.09 -6.60
N ALA A 303 -0.61 17.09 -7.92
CA ALA A 303 -0.09 18.16 -8.76
C ALA A 303 -0.70 19.50 -8.33
N ALA A 304 0.12 20.55 -8.28
CA ALA A 304 -0.30 21.86 -7.76
C ALA A 304 -1.41 22.49 -8.63
N GLU A 305 -1.40 22.17 -9.92
CA GLU A 305 -2.30 22.61 -10.97
C GLU A 305 -3.58 21.78 -11.11
N LEU A 306 -3.71 20.67 -10.37
CA LEU A 306 -4.92 19.85 -10.42
C LEU A 306 -6.08 20.59 -9.75
N GLU A 307 -7.00 21.10 -10.58
CA GLU A 307 -8.26 21.70 -10.16
C GLU A 307 -9.44 20.87 -10.68
N LEU A 308 -10.37 20.54 -9.78
CA LEU A 308 -11.56 19.78 -10.09
C LEU A 308 -12.81 20.65 -9.87
N SER A 309 -13.75 20.57 -10.80
CA SER A 309 -15.09 21.13 -10.61
C SER A 309 -15.91 20.31 -9.61
N ASP A 310 -16.94 20.93 -9.02
CA ASP A 310 -17.92 20.25 -8.13
C ASP A 310 -18.51 18.99 -8.79
N VAL A 311 -18.78 19.05 -10.10
CA VAL A 311 -19.32 17.93 -10.89
C VAL A 311 -18.31 16.80 -11.01
N GLN A 312 -17.03 17.10 -11.29
CA GLN A 312 -15.97 16.10 -11.38
C GLN A 312 -15.73 15.44 -10.01
N VAL A 313 -15.64 16.21 -8.92
CA VAL A 313 -15.50 15.68 -7.55
C VAL A 313 -16.64 14.72 -7.22
N LEU A 314 -17.89 15.12 -7.48
CA LEU A 314 -19.06 14.29 -7.22
C LEU A 314 -19.07 13.03 -8.09
N LYS A 315 -18.62 13.12 -9.35
CA LYS A 315 -18.52 11.98 -10.27
C LYS A 315 -17.48 10.97 -9.80
N VAL A 316 -16.26 11.41 -9.47
CA VAL A 316 -15.19 10.56 -8.92
C VAL A 316 -15.67 9.87 -7.64
N ALA A 317 -16.13 10.65 -6.66
CA ALA A 317 -16.57 10.11 -5.37
C ALA A 317 -17.70 9.08 -5.52
N SER A 318 -18.66 9.32 -6.43
CA SER A 318 -19.77 8.39 -6.68
C SER A 318 -19.31 7.06 -7.28
N THR A 319 -18.42 7.11 -8.27
CA THR A 319 -17.95 5.89 -8.95
C THR A 319 -17.10 5.03 -8.02
N ILE A 320 -16.26 5.66 -7.20
CA ILE A 320 -15.44 4.96 -6.20
C ILE A 320 -16.33 4.40 -5.07
N ALA A 321 -17.31 5.16 -4.58
CA ALA A 321 -18.23 4.66 -3.57
C ALA A 321 -19.02 3.44 -4.06
N SER A 322 -19.55 3.47 -5.29
CA SER A 322 -20.28 2.33 -5.85
C SER A 322 -19.39 1.13 -6.10
N LEU A 323 -18.11 1.35 -6.45
CA LEU A 323 -17.14 0.27 -6.58
C LEU A 323 -16.85 -0.38 -5.23
N CYS A 324 -16.59 0.41 -4.19
CA CYS A 324 -16.36 -0.13 -2.84
C CYS A 324 -17.59 -0.88 -2.31
N GLU A 325 -18.81 -0.37 -2.55
CA GLU A 325 -20.05 -1.11 -2.27
C GLU A 325 -20.07 -2.48 -2.96
N HIS A 326 -19.78 -2.50 -4.26
CA HIS A 326 -19.74 -3.71 -5.08
C HIS A 326 -18.68 -4.73 -4.61
N LEU A 327 -17.51 -4.27 -4.15
CA LEU A 327 -16.47 -5.11 -3.55
C LEU A 327 -16.92 -5.67 -2.20
N HIS A 328 -17.57 -4.84 -1.37
CA HIS A 328 -18.05 -5.24 -0.05
C HIS A 328 -19.14 -6.32 -0.14
N GLU A 329 -20.05 -6.22 -1.10
CA GLU A 329 -21.05 -7.25 -1.38
C GLU A 329 -20.43 -8.61 -1.73
N ARG A 330 -19.20 -8.61 -2.26
CA ARG A 330 -18.42 -9.80 -2.61
C ARG A 330 -17.46 -10.26 -1.51
N GLY A 331 -17.49 -9.61 -0.35
CA GLY A 331 -16.58 -9.95 0.75
C GLY A 331 -15.13 -9.57 0.47
N ILE A 332 -14.90 -8.53 -0.34
CA ILE A 332 -13.56 -8.01 -0.67
C ILE A 332 -13.39 -6.66 0.03
N ILE A 333 -12.27 -6.49 0.72
CA ILE A 333 -11.72 -5.17 1.08
C ILE A 333 -10.56 -4.92 0.12
N HIS A 334 -10.51 -3.74 -0.49
CA HIS A 334 -9.39 -3.38 -1.36
C HIS A 334 -8.12 -3.14 -0.53
N GLY A 335 -8.25 -2.47 0.61
CA GLY A 335 -7.17 -2.27 1.56
C GLY A 335 -6.14 -1.23 1.14
N ASP A 336 -6.24 -0.69 -0.08
CA ASP A 336 -5.35 0.35 -0.64
C ASP A 336 -6.10 1.44 -1.42
N LEU A 337 -7.20 1.92 -0.85
CA LEU A 337 -7.98 3.00 -1.44
C LEU A 337 -7.23 4.34 -1.34
N TYR A 338 -6.57 4.70 -2.43
CA TYR A 338 -5.75 5.90 -2.60
C TYR A 338 -6.00 6.54 -3.96
N ALA A 339 -5.71 7.83 -4.09
CA ALA A 339 -5.83 8.57 -5.35
C ALA A 339 -4.80 8.11 -6.38
N HIS A 340 -3.60 7.72 -5.98
CA HIS A 340 -2.58 7.20 -6.90
C HIS A 340 -2.95 5.84 -7.55
N ASN A 341 -3.92 5.13 -6.96
CA ASN A 341 -4.49 3.91 -7.52
C ASN A 341 -5.75 4.17 -8.37
N ILE A 342 -6.16 5.43 -8.51
CA ILE A 342 -7.30 5.86 -9.34
C ILE A 342 -6.76 6.54 -10.58
N LEU A 343 -7.06 5.98 -11.75
CA LEU A 343 -6.89 6.63 -13.03
C LEU A 343 -8.12 7.47 -13.35
N MET A 344 -7.93 8.64 -13.96
CA MET A 344 -8.99 9.57 -14.33
C MET A 344 -8.74 10.15 -15.73
N ASP A 345 -9.80 10.36 -16.51
CA ASP A 345 -9.76 11.14 -17.76
C ASP A 345 -10.30 12.58 -17.59
N ALA A 346 -10.29 13.38 -18.65
CA ALA A 346 -10.76 14.78 -18.61
C ALA A 346 -12.24 14.92 -18.19
N ASP A 347 -13.06 13.91 -18.46
CA ASP A 347 -14.48 13.89 -18.11
C ASP A 347 -14.73 13.34 -16.69
N ALA A 348 -13.68 13.07 -15.92
CA ALA A 348 -13.74 12.42 -14.61
C ALA A 348 -14.42 11.03 -14.63
N ASN A 349 -14.28 10.30 -15.75
CA ASN A 349 -14.44 8.84 -15.71
C ASN A 349 -13.22 8.27 -14.97
N VAL A 350 -13.44 7.31 -14.08
CA VAL A 350 -12.37 6.74 -13.26
C VAL A 350 -12.27 5.25 -13.40
N LEU A 351 -11.03 4.76 -13.37
CA LEU A 351 -10.70 3.34 -13.33
C LEU A 351 -9.81 3.13 -12.10
N PHE A 352 -10.28 2.32 -11.18
CA PHE A 352 -9.56 1.96 -9.97
C PHE A 352 -8.81 0.65 -10.17
N GLY A 353 -7.58 0.57 -9.64
CA GLY A 353 -6.72 -0.59 -9.78
C GLY A 353 -5.88 -0.86 -8.54
N ASP A 354 -4.87 -1.69 -8.73
CA ASP A 354 -3.93 -2.19 -7.71
C ASP A 354 -4.57 -2.97 -6.55
N PHE A 355 -4.98 -4.20 -6.86
CA PHE A 355 -5.57 -5.11 -5.89
C PHE A 355 -4.49 -5.83 -5.04
N GLY A 356 -3.24 -5.35 -5.03
CA GLY A 356 -2.13 -5.98 -4.32
C GLY A 356 -2.40 -6.19 -2.84
N ALA A 357 -3.13 -5.26 -2.22
CA ALA A 357 -3.51 -5.28 -0.80
C ALA A 357 -4.87 -5.95 -0.52
N ALA A 358 -5.60 -6.32 -1.57
CA ALA A 358 -6.97 -6.77 -1.44
C ALA A 358 -7.06 -8.05 -0.61
N SER A 359 -8.09 -8.13 0.23
CA SER A 359 -8.25 -9.21 1.20
C SER A 359 -9.70 -9.67 1.24
N PHE A 360 -9.90 -10.98 1.22
CA PHE A 360 -11.21 -11.61 1.39
C PHE A 360 -11.57 -11.77 2.86
N TYR A 361 -12.82 -11.46 3.21
CA TYR A 361 -13.40 -11.69 4.53
C TYR A 361 -14.74 -12.43 4.45
N ASP A 362 -15.15 -13.05 5.56
CA ASP A 362 -16.43 -13.76 5.63
C ASP A 362 -17.59 -12.80 5.84
N THR A 363 -18.43 -12.62 4.82
CA THR A 363 -19.63 -11.77 4.88
C THR A 363 -20.68 -12.29 5.86
N LYS A 364 -20.61 -13.57 6.27
CA LYS A 364 -21.50 -14.15 7.30
C LYS A 364 -21.06 -13.78 8.71
N ASN A 365 -19.79 -13.40 8.90
CA ASN A 365 -19.32 -12.84 10.16
C ASN A 365 -19.66 -11.35 10.24
N ILE A 366 -20.90 -11.05 10.62
CA ILE A 366 -21.47 -9.69 10.59
C ILE A 366 -20.62 -8.70 11.40
N GLU A 367 -20.11 -9.09 12.58
CA GLU A 367 -19.28 -8.23 13.43
C GLU A 367 -17.97 -7.85 12.71
N GLN A 368 -17.26 -8.85 12.18
CA GLN A 368 -16.01 -8.61 11.47
C GLN A 368 -16.21 -7.82 10.18
N ALA A 369 -17.19 -8.23 9.36
CA ALA A 369 -17.54 -7.57 8.12
C ALA A 369 -17.85 -6.09 8.37
N PHE A 370 -18.68 -5.78 9.37
CA PHE A 370 -18.99 -4.42 9.76
C PHE A 370 -17.71 -3.61 10.01
N TYR A 371 -16.83 -4.04 10.90
CA TYR A 371 -15.65 -3.25 11.26
C TYR A 371 -14.65 -3.10 10.11
N LEU A 372 -14.39 -4.17 9.38
CA LEU A 372 -13.51 -4.14 8.22
C LEU A 372 -14.00 -3.12 7.19
N GLN A 373 -15.30 -3.13 6.86
CA GLN A 373 -15.87 -2.18 5.91
C GLN A 373 -15.75 -0.73 6.39
N ARG A 374 -15.96 -0.47 7.69
CA ARG A 374 -15.83 0.89 8.26
C ARG A 374 -14.37 1.37 8.38
N ILE A 375 -13.38 0.48 8.31
CA ILE A 375 -11.98 0.87 8.14
C ILE A 375 -11.79 1.45 6.73
N GLU A 376 -12.24 0.75 5.69
CA GLU A 376 -12.10 1.22 4.30
C GLU A 376 -12.93 2.50 4.01
N VAL A 377 -14.08 2.67 4.67
CA VAL A 377 -14.84 3.94 4.63
C VAL A 377 -14.00 5.12 5.11
N ARG A 378 -13.09 4.92 6.06
CA ARG A 378 -12.18 5.99 6.50
C ARG A 378 -11.20 6.38 5.39
N ALA A 379 -10.65 5.40 4.65
CA ALA A 379 -9.82 5.66 3.48
C ALA A 379 -10.58 6.47 2.42
N PHE A 380 -11.86 6.13 2.20
CA PHE A 380 -12.73 6.93 1.32
C PHE A 380 -12.97 8.35 1.85
N GLY A 381 -13.10 8.52 3.18
CA GLY A 381 -13.16 9.83 3.81
C GLY A 381 -11.90 10.67 3.53
N TYR A 382 -10.71 10.06 3.56
CA TYR A 382 -9.47 10.74 3.17
C TYR A 382 -9.45 11.11 1.69
N LEU A 383 -9.92 10.23 0.80
CA LEU A 383 -10.08 10.54 -0.62
C LEU A 383 -11.02 11.73 -0.84
N ILE A 384 -12.17 11.79 -0.16
CA ILE A 384 -13.07 12.96 -0.26
C ILE A 384 -12.36 14.23 0.22
N ASP A 385 -11.65 14.16 1.35
CA ASP A 385 -10.91 15.30 1.88
C ASP A 385 -9.86 15.81 0.88
N ASP A 386 -9.13 14.90 0.24
CA ASP A 386 -8.16 15.21 -0.81
C ASP A 386 -8.83 15.85 -2.04
N LEU A 387 -9.95 15.28 -2.51
CA LEU A 387 -10.73 15.84 -3.64
C LEU A 387 -11.27 17.24 -3.33
N LEU A 388 -11.75 17.48 -2.10
CA LEU A 388 -12.26 18.78 -1.67
C LEU A 388 -11.17 19.85 -1.63
N LEU A 389 -9.93 19.48 -1.32
CA LEU A 389 -8.78 20.41 -1.39
C LEU A 389 -8.42 20.82 -2.83
N ARG A 390 -8.87 20.05 -3.83
CA ARG A 390 -8.69 20.35 -5.27
C ARG A 390 -9.89 21.06 -5.88
N CYS A 391 -10.96 21.28 -5.11
CA CYS A 391 -12.07 22.09 -5.54
C CYS A 391 -11.87 23.55 -5.10
N GLY A 392 -11.85 24.47 -6.06
CA GLY A 392 -11.66 25.91 -5.80
C GLY A 392 -12.85 26.63 -5.14
N HIS A 393 -13.97 25.94 -4.87
CA HIS A 393 -15.20 26.56 -4.37
C HIS A 393 -15.66 26.03 -2.99
N ASN A 394 -16.13 26.96 -2.16
CA ASN A 394 -16.62 26.67 -0.80
C ASN A 394 -18.01 25.98 -0.74
N SER A 395 -18.65 25.71 -1.88
CA SER A 395 -20.06 25.32 -2.02
C SER A 395 -20.42 23.87 -1.65
N MET A 396 -19.45 22.96 -1.52
CA MET A 396 -19.74 21.52 -1.32
C MET A 396 -19.99 21.13 0.16
N GLN A 397 -20.91 21.81 0.86
CA GLN A 397 -21.16 21.54 2.29
C GLN A 397 -21.59 20.10 2.56
N GLU A 398 -22.42 19.50 1.71
CA GLU A 398 -22.84 18.11 1.89
C GLU A 398 -21.71 17.09 1.69
N MET A 399 -20.75 17.38 0.79
CA MET A 399 -19.54 16.55 0.68
C MET A 399 -18.65 16.67 1.90
N LYS A 400 -18.54 17.87 2.50
CA LYS A 400 -17.84 18.08 3.78
C LYS A 400 -18.52 17.28 4.90
N ASN A 401 -19.85 17.31 4.99
CA ASN A 401 -20.60 16.51 5.96
C ASN A 401 -20.39 14.99 5.77
N LEU A 402 -20.37 14.53 4.51
CA LEU A 402 -20.08 13.14 4.16
C LEU A 402 -18.67 12.73 4.57
N ARG A 403 -17.67 13.55 4.23
CA ARG A 403 -16.27 13.37 4.65
C ARG A 403 -16.17 13.24 6.17
N ASP A 404 -16.77 14.17 6.92
CA ASP A 404 -16.70 14.20 8.37
C ASP A 404 -17.36 12.94 8.99
N SER A 405 -18.45 12.46 8.38
CA SER A 405 -19.08 11.19 8.75
C SER A 405 -18.15 10.00 8.51
N CYS A 406 -17.47 9.95 7.36
CA CYS A 406 -16.52 8.88 7.03
C CYS A 406 -15.26 8.90 7.93
N LEU A 407 -14.83 10.10 8.36
CA LEU A 407 -13.65 10.31 9.20
C LEU A 407 -13.94 10.25 10.71
N SER A 408 -15.19 9.95 11.11
CA SER A 408 -15.56 9.81 12.52
C SER A 408 -14.59 8.91 13.30
N GLN A 409 -14.25 9.36 14.51
CA GLN A 409 -13.45 8.58 15.47
C GLN A 409 -14.26 7.42 16.05
N GLU A 410 -15.58 7.56 16.11
CA GLU A 410 -16.49 6.48 16.48
C GLU A 410 -16.84 5.65 15.24
N ILE A 411 -16.31 4.43 15.17
CA ILE A 411 -16.47 3.54 14.01
C ILE A 411 -17.94 3.26 13.67
N ASN A 412 -18.82 3.24 14.68
CA ASN A 412 -20.25 3.01 14.52
C ASN A 412 -20.99 4.15 13.82
N LEU A 413 -20.41 5.36 13.81
CA LEU A 413 -21.01 6.53 13.16
C LEU A 413 -20.58 6.69 11.70
N ARG A 414 -19.49 6.01 11.28
CA ARG A 414 -19.11 5.97 9.85
C ARG A 414 -20.23 5.30 9.08
N PRO A 415 -20.66 5.76 7.90
CA PRO A 415 -21.68 5.09 7.08
C PRO A 415 -21.11 3.86 6.33
N SER A 416 -21.98 3.00 5.80
CA SER A 416 -21.62 1.92 4.86
C SER A 416 -21.52 2.49 3.46
N PHE A 417 -20.83 1.81 2.54
CA PHE A 417 -20.79 2.27 1.15
C PHE A 417 -22.17 2.31 0.50
N LYS A 418 -23.10 1.42 0.87
CA LYS A 418 -24.51 1.50 0.46
C LYS A 418 -25.19 2.81 0.87
N GLU A 419 -24.98 3.24 2.12
CA GLU A 419 -25.50 4.53 2.62
C GLU A 419 -24.80 5.72 1.95
N ILE A 420 -23.49 5.61 1.70
CA ILE A 420 -22.70 6.63 0.99
C ILE A 420 -23.21 6.80 -0.45
N THR A 421 -23.34 5.70 -1.21
CA THR A 421 -23.84 5.70 -2.59
C THR A 421 -25.21 6.35 -2.68
N ALA A 422 -26.13 6.00 -1.76
CA ALA A 422 -27.46 6.60 -1.72
C ALA A 422 -27.41 8.13 -1.49
N ARG A 423 -26.54 8.60 -0.57
CA ARG A 423 -26.34 10.04 -0.33
C ARG A 423 -25.74 10.76 -1.55
N LEU A 424 -24.77 10.15 -2.23
CA LEU A 424 -24.14 10.74 -3.42
C LEU A 424 -25.12 10.81 -4.61
N GLN A 425 -26.01 9.81 -4.75
CA GLN A 425 -27.09 9.84 -5.74
C GLN A 425 -28.09 10.98 -5.49
N SER A 426 -28.48 11.22 -4.23
CA SER A 426 -29.36 12.35 -3.92
C SER A 426 -28.71 13.70 -4.25
N LEU A 427 -27.41 13.85 -4.00
CA LEU A 427 -26.67 15.08 -4.33
C LEU A 427 -26.57 15.34 -5.84
N LYS A 428 -26.42 14.28 -6.65
CA LYS A 428 -26.48 14.41 -8.11
C LYS A 428 -27.86 14.91 -8.57
N SER A 429 -28.92 14.43 -7.94
CA SER A 429 -30.29 14.77 -8.33
C SER A 429 -30.68 16.21 -8.00
N THR A 430 -29.99 16.85 -7.04
CA THR A 430 -30.21 18.25 -6.65
C THR A 430 -29.28 19.25 -7.35
N SER A 431 -28.24 18.77 -8.04
CA SER A 431 -27.21 19.61 -8.68
C SER A 431 -27.41 19.82 -10.18
N PHE A 432 -28.48 19.24 -10.76
CA PHE A 432 -28.87 19.37 -12.17
C PHE A 432 -30.28 19.91 -12.32
#